data_AF-A0A3B9LA66-F1
#
_entry.id   AF-A0A3B9LA66-F1
#
_cell.length_a   1.000
_cell.length_b   1.000
_cell.length_c   1.000
_cell.angle_alpha   90.00
_cell.angle_beta   90.00
_cell.angle_gamma   90.00
#
_symmetry.space_group_name_H-M   'P 1'
#
loop_
_entity.id
_entity.type
_entity.pdbx_description
1 polymer ?
#
loop_
_entity_poly.entity_id
_entity_poly.type
_entity_poly.pdbx_seq_one_letter_code
_entity_poly.pdbx_strand_id
1 'polypeptide(L)' 'VISQTLLKRIGDPTDIAKAVKFLTLDAPFITGHVLAVDGGRSLNL' A
#
# COMPACT_ATOMS: atom_id res chain seq x y z
N VAL A 1 -4.78 3.89 16.62
CA VAL A 1 -4.77 3.73 15.15
C VAL A 1 -3.35 3.83 14.59
N ILE A 2 -2.67 4.98 14.64
CA ILE A 2 -1.29 5.10 14.09
C ILE A 2 -0.30 4.17 14.80
N SER A 3 -0.43 4.01 16.12
CA SER A 3 0.37 3.07 16.90
C SER A 3 0.25 1.60 16.47
N GLN A 4 -0.80 1.25 15.71
CA GLN A 4 -1.06 -0.10 15.21
C GLN A 4 -0.49 -0.34 13.82
N THR A 5 0.03 0.68 13.12
CA THR A 5 0.75 0.50 11.86
C THR A 5 2.23 0.23 12.14
N LEU A 6 2.94 -0.49 11.28
CA LEU A 6 4.39 -0.71 11.45
C LEU A 6 5.20 0.55 11.13
N LEU A 7 4.73 1.35 10.18
CA LEU A 7 5.39 2.59 9.78
C LEU A 7 5.18 3.76 10.75
N LYS A 8 4.29 3.62 11.76
CA LYS A 8 4.03 4.61 12.82
C LYS A 8 3.72 6.03 12.31
N ARG A 9 3.18 6.14 11.10
CA ARG A 9 2.72 7.39 10.50
C ARG A 9 1.36 7.22 9.83
N ILE A 10 0.71 8.35 9.57
CA ILE A 10 -0.46 8.41 8.68
C ILE A 10 0.02 8.26 7.22
N GLY A 11 -0.79 7.60 6.40
CA GLY A 11 -0.56 7.53 4.95
C GLY A 11 -0.87 8.85 4.27
N ASP A 12 -0.12 9.18 3.22
CA ASP A 12 -0.41 10.33 2.37
C ASP A 12 -1.22 9.85 1.13
N PRO A 13 -2.14 10.65 0.57
CA PRO A 13 -2.80 10.30 -0.70
C PRO A 13 -1.83 9.90 -1.82
N THR A 14 -0.62 10.45 -1.81
CA THR A 14 0.46 10.10 -2.75
C THR A 14 0.94 8.66 -2.61
N ASP A 15 0.86 8.05 -1.41
CA ASP A 15 1.20 6.64 -1.21
C ASP A 15 0.29 5.74 -2.07
N ILE A 16 -1.01 6.06 -2.15
CA ILE A 16 -1.98 5.36 -3.00
C ILE A 16 -1.72 5.66 -4.48
N ALA A 17 -1.51 6.92 -4.85
CA ALA A 17 -1.27 7.30 -6.25
C ALA A 17 -0.04 6.60 -6.84
N LYS A 18 1.03 6.44 -6.05
CA LYS A 18 2.23 5.68 -6.46
C LYS A 18 1.93 4.19 -6.68
N ALA A 19 1.12 3.58 -5.82
CA ALA A 19 0.71 2.18 -6.00
C ALA A 19 -0.13 1.98 -7.27
N VAL A 20 -1.08 2.89 -7.54
CA VAL A 20 -1.87 2.89 -8.78
C VAL A 20 -0.98 3.06 -10.01
N LYS A 21 -0.03 4.01 -9.96
CA LYS A 21 0.94 4.23 -11.03
C LYS A 21 1.72 2.95 -11.33
N PHE A 22 2.28 2.30 -10.30
CA PHE A 22 3.01 1.05 -10.44
C PHE A 22 2.15 -0.03 -11.11
N LEU A 23 0.94 -0.29 -10.58
CA LEU A 23 0.06 -1.32 -11.12
C LEU A 23 -0.35 -1.05 -12.57
N THR A 24 -0.49 0.21 -12.96
CA THR A 24 -0.97 0.59 -14.29
C THR A 24 0.15 0.66 -15.33
N LEU A 25 1.34 1.11 -14.94
CA LEU A 25 2.42 1.43 -15.88
C LEU A 25 3.58 0.44 -15.82
N ASP A 26 3.85 -0.15 -14.67
CA ASP A 26 5.10 -0.84 -14.41
C ASP A 26 4.91 -2.36 -14.15
N ALA A 27 3.67 -2.83 -13.98
CA ALA A 27 3.35 -4.20 -13.58
C ALA A 27 2.53 -5.00 -14.62
N PRO A 28 3.02 -5.18 -15.87
CA PRO A 28 2.23 -5.71 -16.98
C PRO A 28 1.79 -7.18 -16.82
N PHE A 29 2.35 -7.91 -15.86
CA PHE A 29 2.05 -9.32 -15.61
C PHE A 29 1.33 -9.55 -14.26
N ILE A 30 0.87 -8.49 -13.60
CA ILE A 30 0.09 -8.57 -12.37
C ILE A 30 -1.39 -8.37 -12.68
N THR A 31 -2.21 -9.36 -12.33
CA THR A 31 -3.68 -9.27 -12.43
C THR A 31 -4.34 -10.06 -11.30
N GLY A 32 -5.60 -9.76 -10.98
CA GLY A 32 -6.38 -10.45 -9.95
C GLY A 32 -5.87 -10.28 -8.51
N HIS A 33 -4.95 -9.35 -8.28
CA HIS A 33 -4.28 -9.18 -6.99
C HIS A 33 -4.78 -7.94 -6.23
N VAL A 34 -4.79 -8.01 -4.90
CA VAL A 34 -5.09 -6.89 -4.01
C VAL A 34 -3.80 -6.47 -3.29
N LEU A 35 -3.26 -5.32 -3.66
CA LEU A 35 -2.06 -4.76 -3.03
C LEU A 35 -2.43 -3.91 -1.81
N ALA A 36 -2.00 -4.32 -0.62
CA ALA A 36 -2.20 -3.54 0.60
C ALA A 36 -1.27 -2.32 0.63
N VAL A 37 -1.85 -1.13 0.89
CA VAL A 37 -1.13 0.14 1.07
C VAL A 37 -1.60 0.80 2.37
N ASP A 38 -1.24 0.19 3.51
CA ASP A 38 -1.84 0.49 4.81
C ASP A 38 -0.81 0.77 5.93
N GLY A 39 0.46 0.98 5.56
CA GLY A 39 1.55 1.17 6.51
C GLY A 39 1.86 -0.04 7.38
N GLY A 40 1.46 -1.25 6.95
CA GLY A 40 1.67 -2.51 7.68
C GLY A 40 0.59 -2.82 8.71
N ARG A 41 -0.58 -2.18 8.62
CA ARG A 41 -1.68 -2.40 9.59
C ARG A 41 -2.25 -3.82 9.52
N SER A 42 -2.32 -4.41 8.34
CA SER A 42 -2.91 -5.75 8.13
C SER A 42 -1.95 -6.89 8.44
N LEU A 43 -0.70 -6.59 8.78
CA LEU A 43 0.29 -7.59 9.15
C LEU A 43 0.13 -7.95 10.63
N ASN A 44 -0.08 -9.24 10.92
CA ASN A 44 0.05 -9.77 12.27
C ASN A 44 1.49 -10.29 12.44
N LEU A 45 2.28 -9.56 13.23
CA LEU A 45 3.62 -9.95 13.67
C LEU A 45 3.57 -10.38 15.14
#